data_AF-A0A967P340-F1
#
_entry.id   AF-A0A967P340-F1
#
_cell.length_a   1.000
_cell.length_b   1.000
_cell.length_c   1.000
_cell.angle_alpha   90.00
_cell.angle_beta   90.00
_cell.angle_gamma   90.00
#
_symmetry.space_group_name_H-M   'P 1'
#
loop_
_entity.id
_entity.type
_entity.pdbx_description
1 polymer ?
#
loop_
_entity_poly.entity_id
_entity_poly.type
_entity_poly.pdbx_seq_one_letter_code
_entity_poly.pdbx_strand_id
1 'polypeptide(L)'
;MALSMSELAGARELAASLLEDLGLEAYLFEVEPRDEHWELVVECAVAQGWETVRLVVDRRALNDARDDPDHRRRLLQEWGTRLAACRREP
;
A
#
# COMPACT_ATOMS: atom_id res chain seq x y z
N MET A 1 -9.93 15.72 -12.54
CA MET A 1 -9.60 16.53 -11.34
C MET A 1 -8.09 16.48 -11.19
N ALA A 2 -7.42 17.62 -11.00
CA ALA A 2 -5.99 17.62 -10.69
C ALA A 2 -5.83 17.24 -9.21
N LEU A 3 -5.13 16.15 -8.93
CA LEU A 3 -4.81 15.78 -7.56
C LEU A 3 -3.88 16.83 -6.96
N SER A 4 -4.18 17.24 -5.73
CA SER A 4 -3.29 18.12 -5.00
C SER A 4 -2.05 17.36 -4.52
N MET A 5 -0.92 18.05 -4.43
CA MET A 5 0.30 17.49 -3.83
C MET A 5 0.07 16.99 -2.39
N SER A 6 -0.89 17.59 -1.67
CA SER A 6 -1.27 17.18 -0.32
C SER A 6 -1.98 15.82 -0.28
N GLU A 7 -2.86 15.54 -1.25
CA GLU A 7 -3.56 14.25 -1.31
C GLU A 7 -2.59 13.11 -1.64
N LEU A 8 -1.67 13.32 -2.58
CA LEU A 8 -0.64 12.35 -2.90
C LEU A 8 0.30 12.09 -1.70
N ALA A 9 0.72 13.14 -0.99
CA ALA A 9 1.52 13.00 0.21
C ALA A 9 0.80 12.18 1.28
N GLY A 10 -0.49 12.49 1.54
CA GLY A 10 -1.31 11.76 2.50
C GLY A 10 -1.52 10.29 2.13
N ALA A 11 -1.73 10.00 0.84
CA ALA A 11 -1.86 8.64 0.32
C ALA A 11 -0.54 7.85 0.49
N ARG A 12 0.60 8.49 0.21
CA ARG A 12 1.93 7.87 0.36
C ARG A 12 2.26 7.58 1.82
N GLU A 13 2.00 8.51 2.73
CA GLU A 13 2.21 8.32 4.17
C GLU A 13 1.38 7.16 4.72
N LEU A 14 0.12 7.07 4.33
CA LEU A 14 -0.74 5.99 4.80
C LEU A 14 -0.33 4.64 4.21
N ALA A 15 0.01 4.60 2.92
CA ALA A 15 0.53 3.39 2.29
C ALA A 15 1.81 2.90 3.00
N ALA A 16 2.75 3.80 3.32
CA ALA A 16 3.94 3.48 4.10
C ALA A 16 3.58 2.86 5.46
N SER A 17 2.68 3.50 6.21
CA SER A 17 2.27 3.01 7.53
C SER A 17 1.60 1.63 7.47
N LEU A 18 0.80 1.35 6.44
CA LEU A 18 0.19 0.02 6.25
C LEU A 18 1.24 -1.03 5.88
N LEU A 19 2.21 -0.70 5.04
CA LEU A 19 3.31 -1.59 4.65
C LEU A 19 4.25 -1.91 5.82
N GLU A 20 4.50 -0.92 6.70
CA GLU A 20 5.22 -1.10 7.96
C GLU A 20 4.48 -2.06 8.90
N ASP A 21 3.17 -1.87 9.08
CA ASP A 21 2.32 -2.76 9.91
C ASP A 21 2.30 -4.21 9.39
N LEU A 22 2.48 -4.41 8.07
CA LEU A 22 2.56 -5.74 7.47
C LEU A 22 3.90 -6.46 7.73
N GLY A 23 4.92 -5.74 8.23
CA GLY A 23 6.21 -6.30 8.60
C GLY A 23 7.11 -6.67 7.42
N LEU A 24 6.98 -5.96 6.29
CA LEU A 24 7.87 -6.13 5.14
C LEU A 24 9.31 -5.77 5.52
N GLU A 25 10.29 -6.51 5.00
CA GLU A 25 11.69 -6.40 5.45
C GLU A 25 12.55 -5.58 4.49
N ALA A 26 12.52 -5.94 3.20
CA ALA A 26 13.20 -5.21 2.14
C ALA A 26 12.20 -4.90 1.02
N TYR A 27 11.75 -3.65 0.95
CA TYR A 27 10.82 -3.21 -0.07
C TYR A 27 11.07 -1.76 -0.52
N LEU A 28 10.70 -1.49 -1.78
CA LEU A 28 10.46 -0.18 -2.33
C LEU A 28 8.97 -0.06 -2.64
N PHE A 29 8.43 1.15 -2.59
CA PHE A 29 7.06 1.37 -3.01
C PHE A 29 6.87 2.75 -3.63
N GLU A 30 5.91 2.82 -4.55
CA GLU A 30 5.45 4.05 -5.18
C GLU A 30 3.93 4.10 -5.19
N VAL A 31 3.38 5.31 -5.00
CA VAL A 31 1.95 5.57 -5.11
C VAL A 31 1.76 6.45 -6.32
N GLU A 32 1.16 5.89 -7.36
CA GLU A 32 0.87 6.61 -8.60
C GLU A 32 -0.62 6.99 -8.65
N PRO A 33 -0.91 8.25 -9.01
CA PRO A 33 -2.28 8.64 -9.31
C PRO A 33 -2.74 8.05 -10.64
N ARG A 34 -3.84 7.31 -10.62
CA ARG A 34 -4.63 6.95 -11.82
C ARG A 34 -5.91 7.76 -11.85
N ASP A 35 -6.64 7.78 -12.96
CA ASP A 35 -7.80 8.66 -13.15
C ASP A 35 -8.86 8.52 -12.02
N GLU A 36 -9.13 7.29 -11.59
CA GLU A 36 -10.18 6.96 -10.60
C GLU A 36 -9.65 6.31 -9.31
N HIS A 37 -8.40 5.88 -9.27
CA HIS A 37 -7.82 5.14 -8.13
C HIS A 37 -6.36 5.54 -7.89
N TRP A 38 -5.81 5.07 -6.76
CA TRP A 38 -4.37 5.03 -6.53
C TRP A 38 -3.85 3.68 -6.99
N GLU A 39 -2.73 3.68 -7.69
CA GLU A 39 -1.96 2.47 -7.95
C GLU A 39 -0.78 2.45 -6.98
N LEU A 40 -0.74 1.46 -6.10
CA LEU A 40 0.39 1.21 -5.23
C LEU A 40 1.23 0.11 -5.86
N VAL A 41 2.47 0.45 -6.23
CA VAL A 41 3.47 -0.51 -6.71
C VAL A 41 4.41 -0.80 -5.55
N VAL A 42 4.57 -2.08 -5.21
CA VAL A 42 5.50 -2.54 -4.18
C VAL A 42 6.49 -3.49 -4.82
N GLU A 43 7.77 -3.19 -4.70
CA GLU A 43 8.85 -4.10 -5.08
C GLU A 43 9.48 -4.65 -3.82
N CYS A 44 9.48 -5.96 -3.65
CA CYS A 44 9.93 -6.60 -2.43
C CYS A 44 10.94 -7.72 -2.71
N ALA A 45 11.86 -7.96 -1.78
CA ALA A 45 12.71 -9.13 -1.84
C ALA A 45 11.92 -10.40 -1.46
N VAL A 46 12.09 -11.44 -2.27
CA VAL A 46 11.53 -12.78 -2.07
C VAL A 46 12.65 -13.82 -2.23
N ALA A 47 12.41 -15.08 -1.85
CA ALA A 47 13.42 -16.15 -1.92
C ALA A 47 14.10 -16.30 -3.30
N GLN A 48 13.40 -15.95 -4.37
CA GLN A 48 13.88 -16.07 -5.76
C GLN A 48 14.38 -14.74 -6.36
N GLY A 49 14.55 -13.68 -5.56
CA GLY A 49 15.02 -12.37 -6.03
C GLY A 49 14.09 -11.24 -5.62
N TRP A 50 13.61 -10.47 -6.60
CA TRP A 50 12.68 -9.37 -6.38
C TRP A 50 11.35 -9.65 -7.07
N GLU A 51 10.25 -9.30 -6.42
CA GLU A 51 8.91 -9.37 -6.97
C GLU A 51 8.25 -7.99 -6.94
N THR A 52 7.53 -7.64 -8.01
CA THR A 52 6.75 -6.42 -8.12
C THR A 52 5.26 -6.74 -8.00
N VAL A 53 4.62 -6.25 -6.93
CA VAL A 53 3.18 -6.38 -6.69
C VAL A 53 2.50 -5.05 -6.96
N ARG A 54 1.42 -5.06 -7.74
CA ARG A 54 0.59 -3.88 -8.01
C ARG A 54 -0.76 -4.01 -7.33
N LEU A 55 -1.13 -3.00 -6.55
CA LEU A 55 -2.38 -2.91 -5.80
C LEU A 55 -3.19 -1.73 -6.30
N VAL A 56 -4.46 -1.98 -6.60
CA VAL A 56 -5.44 -0.94 -6.93
C VAL A 56 -6.11 -0.52 -5.63
N VAL A 57 -6.03 0.76 -5.29
CA VAL A 57 -6.55 1.29 -4.03
C VAL A 57 -7.54 2.40 -4.33
N ASP A 58 -8.76 2.26 -3.82
CA ASP A 58 -9.77 3.30 -3.99
C ASP A 58 -9.30 4.61 -3.33
N ARG A 59 -9.52 5.75 -4.00
CA ARG A 59 -9.11 7.07 -3.51
C ARG A 59 -9.71 7.42 -2.16
N ARG A 60 -10.95 7.00 -1.92
CA ARG A 60 -11.64 7.21 -0.64
C ARG A 60 -11.16 6.23 0.41
N ALA A 61 -10.86 4.98 0.04
CA ALA A 61 -10.39 3.98 0.98
C ALA A 61 -9.10 4.37 1.72
N LEU A 62 -8.14 5.01 1.03
CA LEU A 62 -6.95 5.56 1.69
C LEU A 62 -7.31 6.71 2.64
N ASN A 63 -8.18 7.64 2.25
CA ASN A 63 -8.57 8.72 3.17
C ASN A 63 -9.34 8.17 4.39
N ASP A 64 -10.26 7.24 4.18
CA ASP A 64 -11.09 6.65 5.22
C ASP A 64 -10.28 5.82 6.22
N ALA A 65 -9.25 5.10 5.75
CA ALA A 65 -8.38 4.29 6.62
C ALA A 65 -7.47 5.11 7.57
N ARG A 66 -7.42 6.43 7.41
CA ARG A 66 -6.81 7.33 8.40
C ARG A 66 -7.68 7.47 9.66
N ASP A 67 -8.99 7.51 9.48
CA ASP A 67 -9.95 7.85 10.54
C ASP A 67 -10.80 6.65 11.00
N ASP A 68 -10.85 5.57 10.22
CA ASP A 68 -11.60 4.35 10.48
C ASP A 68 -10.68 3.12 10.70
N PRO A 69 -10.51 2.65 11.95
CA PRO A 69 -9.73 1.46 12.28
C PRO A 69 -10.24 0.17 11.62
N ASP A 70 -11.54 0.05 11.35
CA ASP A 70 -12.10 -1.12 10.67
C ASP A 70 -11.71 -1.11 9.20
N HIS A 71 -11.71 0.06 8.57
CA HIS A 71 -11.24 0.24 7.20
C HIS A 71 -9.74 -0.07 7.09
N ARG A 72 -8.93 0.45 8.04
CA ARG A 72 -7.50 0.13 8.13
C ARG A 72 -7.27 -1.39 8.21
N ARG A 73 -8.00 -2.08 9.09
CA ARG A 73 -7.89 -3.53 9.27
C ARG A 73 -8.24 -4.32 8.01
N ARG A 74 -9.23 -3.87 7.24
CA ARG A 74 -9.58 -4.51 5.95
C ARG A 74 -8.46 -4.37 4.93
N LEU A 75 -7.88 -3.17 4.80
CA LEU A 75 -6.74 -2.94 3.92
C LEU A 75 -5.53 -3.80 4.30
N LEU A 76 -5.23 -3.91 5.61
CA LEU A 76 -4.17 -4.80 6.09
C LEU A 76 -4.42 -6.27 5.73
N GLN A 77 -5.65 -6.76 5.84
CA GLN A 77 -5.97 -8.14 5.45
C GLN A 77 -5.83 -8.36 3.94
N GLU A 78 -6.34 -7.43 3.13
CA GLU A 78 -6.27 -7.49 1.68
C GLU A 78 -4.83 -7.45 1.20
N TRP A 79 -4.07 -6.46 1.65
CA TRP A 79 -2.67 -6.26 1.25
C TRP A 79 -1.78 -7.36 1.79
N GLY A 80 -2.01 -7.81 3.04
CA GLY A 80 -1.28 -8.93 3.62
C GLY A 80 -1.44 -10.24 2.84
N THR A 81 -2.60 -10.44 2.21
CA THR A 81 -2.82 -11.58 1.31
C THR A 81 -2.03 -11.43 0.01
N ARG A 82 -2.01 -10.22 -0.58
CA ARG A 82 -1.33 -9.95 -1.85
C ARG A 82 0.19 -9.87 -1.73
N LEU A 83 0.68 -9.42 -0.58
CA LEU A 83 2.10 -9.25 -0.28
C LEU A 83 2.64 -10.39 0.59
N ALA A 84 1.94 -11.52 0.67
CA ALA A 84 2.31 -12.63 1.54
C ALA A 84 3.74 -13.13 1.30
N ALA A 85 4.18 -13.18 0.03
CA ALA A 85 5.54 -13.58 -0.34
C ALA A 85 6.62 -12.56 0.07
N CYS A 86 6.24 -11.30 0.25
CA CYS A 86 7.12 -10.20 0.64
C CYS A 86 7.32 -10.08 2.15
N ARG A 87 6.53 -10.82 2.94
CA ARG A 87 6.58 -10.74 4.40
C ARG A 87 7.80 -11.50 4.90
N ARG A 88 8.38 -10.99 5.99
CA ARG A 88 9.37 -11.72 6.77
C ARG A 88 8.84 -13.11 7.11
N GLU A 89 9.55 -14.15 6.72
CA GLU A 89 9.31 -15.47 7.31
C GLU A 89 9.62 -15.38 8.82
N PRO A 90 8.76 -15.91 9.69
CA PRO A 90 8.98 -15.90 11.14
C PRO A 90 10.16 -16.77 11.58
#